data_AF-A0A8T6ILR6-F1
#
_entry.id   AF-A0A8T6ILR6-F1
#
_cell.length_a   1.000
_cell.length_b   1.000
_cell.length_c   1.000
_cell.angle_alpha   90.00
_cell.angle_beta   90.00
_cell.angle_gamma   90.00
#
_symmetry.space_group_name_H-M   'P 1'
#
loop_
_entity.id
_entity.type
_entity.pdbx_description
1 polymer ?
#
loop_
_entity_poly.entity_id
_entity_poly.type
_entity_poly.pdbx_seq_one_letter_code
_entity_poly.pdbx_strand_id
1 'polypeptide(L)' 'MSTSFGGAYGDYEWEITGRTLRVIARGRGVLKEFGPVFVTTDEQAQYAAQGRIDLNREELEALRRGQSPASGDP' A
#
# COMPACT_ATOMS: atom_id res chain seq x y z
N MET A 1 -11.51 -15.86 -12.23
CA MET A 1 -11.34 -15.56 -10.80
C MET A 1 -10.19 -14.57 -10.67
N SER A 2 -10.44 -13.38 -10.13
CA SER A 2 -9.36 -12.45 -9.81
C SER A 2 -8.69 -12.93 -8.53
N THR A 3 -7.40 -13.22 -8.56
CA THR A 3 -6.63 -13.52 -7.35
C THR A 3 -6.58 -12.26 -6.48
N SER A 4 -6.94 -12.42 -5.22
CA SER A 4 -6.95 -11.34 -4.23
C SER A 4 -6.17 -11.79 -3.00
N PHE A 5 -5.18 -11.00 -2.60
CA PHE A 5 -4.36 -11.22 -1.41
C PHE A 5 -4.52 -10.02 -0.48
N GLY A 6 -4.35 -10.21 0.82
CA GLY A 6 -4.46 -9.10 1.77
C GLY A 6 -3.84 -9.41 3.11
N GLY A 7 -3.59 -8.36 3.88
CA GLY A 7 -3.02 -8.47 5.22
C GLY A 7 -2.86 -7.14 5.92
N ALA A 8 -2.14 -7.16 7.03
CA ALA A 8 -1.79 -5.98 7.80
C ALA A 8 -0.28 -5.90 8.01
N TYR A 9 0.26 -4.70 8.05
CA TYR A 9 1.67 -4.42 8.34
C TYR A 9 1.81 -3.07 9.04
N GLY A 10 2.18 -3.10 10.33
CA GLY A 10 2.21 -1.92 11.17
C GLY A 10 0.82 -1.28 11.30
N ASP A 11 0.74 0.02 10.98
CA ASP A 11 -0.51 0.80 11.02
C ASP A 11 -1.33 0.71 9.71
N TYR A 12 -0.90 -0.10 8.76
CA TYR A 12 -1.49 -0.18 7.42
C TYR A 12 -2.12 -1.55 7.19
N GLU A 13 -3.32 -1.53 6.63
CA GLU A 13 -3.93 -2.68 5.97
C GLU A 13 -3.57 -2.62 4.49
N TRP A 14 -3.51 -3.76 3.82
CA TRP A 14 -3.23 -3.80 2.39
C TRP A 14 -4.00 -4.91 1.68
N GLU A 15 -4.30 -4.66 0.42
CA GLU A 15 -4.99 -5.60 -0.46
C GLU A 15 -4.35 -5.56 -1.85
N ILE A 16 -4.05 -6.71 -2.43
CA ILE A 16 -3.69 -6.85 -3.84
C ILE A 16 -4.86 -7.51 -4.55
N THR A 17 -5.54 -6.75 -5.39
CA THR A 17 -6.61 -7.26 -6.25
C THR A 17 -6.16 -7.17 -7.71
N GLY A 18 -6.05 -8.32 -8.39
CA GLY A 18 -5.50 -8.37 -9.73
C GLY A 18 -4.00 -8.03 -9.75
N ARG A 19 -3.64 -6.82 -10.20
CA ARG A 19 -2.25 -6.32 -10.24
C ARG A 19 -2.05 -5.00 -9.49
N THR A 20 -3.02 -4.63 -8.67
CA THR A 20 -3.01 -3.37 -7.94
C THR A 20 -2.94 -3.66 -6.46
N LEU A 21 -1.89 -3.16 -5.81
CA LEU A 21 -1.75 -3.10 -4.36
C LEU A 21 -2.40 -1.82 -3.84
N ARG A 22 -3.35 -1.93 -2.93
CA ARG A 22 -3.97 -0.82 -2.20
C ARG A 22 -3.43 -0.82 -0.79
N VAL A 23 -2.96 0.32 -0.31
CA VAL A 23 -2.55 0.52 1.09
C VAL A 23 -3.60 1.38 1.77
N ILE A 24 -4.11 0.91 2.90
CA ILE A 24 -5.28 1.43 3.60
C ILE A 24 -4.86 1.84 5.01
N ALA A 25 -5.19 3.07 5.40
CA ALA A 25 -5.06 3.48 6.79
C ALA A 25 -6.28 3.01 7.57
N ARG A 26 -6.02 2.35 8.69
CA ARG A 26 -7.07 1.90 9.62
C ARG A 26 -7.93 3.10 10.04
N GLY A 27 -9.22 3.04 9.71
CA GLY A 27 -10.21 4.08 10.05
C GLY A 27 -10.22 5.34 9.16
N ARG A 28 -9.37 5.43 8.12
CA ARG A 28 -9.31 6.61 7.23
C ARG A 28 -9.59 6.28 5.75
N GLY A 29 -9.35 5.03 5.32
CA GLY A 29 -9.56 4.57 3.94
C GLY A 29 -8.26 4.36 3.16
N VAL A 30 -8.36 4.22 1.83
CA VAL A 30 -7.20 3.99 0.95
C VAL A 30 -6.30 5.22 0.95
N LEU A 31 -5.04 5.03 1.29
CA LEU A 31 -4.01 6.08 1.22
C LEU A 31 -3.42 6.19 -0.17
N LYS A 32 -3.03 5.05 -0.74
CA LYS A 32 -2.29 4.99 -2.00
C LYS A 32 -2.48 3.64 -2.67
N GLU A 33 -2.42 3.65 -4.00
CA GLU A 33 -2.44 2.46 -4.82
C GLU A 33 -1.13 2.35 -5.60
N PHE A 34 -0.63 1.13 -5.74
CA PHE A 34 0.60 0.79 -6.45
C PHE A 34 0.31 -0.26 -7.52
N GLY A 35 0.85 -0.08 -8.71
CA GLY A 35 0.73 -1.08 -9.77
C GLY A 35 1.75 -0.85 -10.89
N PRO A 36 2.06 -1.88 -11.68
CA PRO A 36 1.61 -3.26 -11.52
C PRO A 36 2.41 -4.03 -10.43
N VAL A 37 1.73 -4.92 -9.69
CA VAL A 37 2.31 -5.88 -8.74
C VAL A 37 2.01 -7.30 -9.23
N PHE A 38 3.04 -8.13 -9.35
CA PHE A 38 2.93 -9.49 -9.87
C PHE A 38 3.23 -10.49 -8.77
N VAL A 39 2.18 -11.18 -8.30
CA VAL A 39 2.28 -12.16 -7.22
C VAL A 39 1.36 -13.33 -7.53
N THR A 40 1.80 -14.54 -7.20
CA THR A 40 1.02 -15.77 -7.39
C THR A 40 0.75 -16.51 -6.08
N THR A 41 1.36 -16.07 -4.97
CA THR A 41 1.20 -16.66 -3.64
C THR A 41 1.02 -15.58 -2.57
N ASP A 42 0.44 -15.96 -1.44
CA ASP A 42 0.27 -15.08 -0.27
C ASP A 42 1.61 -14.55 0.26
N GLU A 43 2.64 -15.39 0.27
CA GLU A 43 3.97 -14.99 0.72
C GLU A 43 4.58 -13.91 -0.19
N GLN A 44 4.48 -14.07 -1.52
CA GLN A 44 4.92 -13.05 -2.47
C GLN A 44 4.11 -11.76 -2.33
N ALA A 45 2.80 -11.88 -2.13
CA ALA A 45 1.92 -10.74 -1.88
C ALA A 45 2.33 -9.97 -0.63
N GLN A 46 2.61 -10.68 0.46
CA GLN A 46 3.07 -10.10 1.72
C GLN A 46 4.40 -9.37 1.54
N TYR A 47 5.42 -9.99 0.95
CA TYR A 47 6.70 -9.32 0.73
C TYR A 47 6.59 -8.11 -0.20
N ALA A 48 5.78 -8.20 -1.27
CA ALA A 48 5.57 -7.09 -2.19
C ALA A 48 4.86 -5.91 -1.51
N ALA A 49 3.84 -6.19 -0.68
CA ALA A 49 3.11 -5.18 0.07
C ALA A 49 4.01 -4.51 1.11
N GLN A 50 4.71 -5.30 1.93
CA GLN A 50 5.63 -4.79 2.94
C GLN A 50 6.74 -3.93 2.32
N GLY A 51 7.38 -4.42 1.26
CA GLY A 51 8.41 -3.66 0.56
C GLY A 51 7.89 -2.33 0.00
N ARG A 52 6.67 -2.28 -0.55
CA ARG A 52 6.06 -1.02 -1.02
C ARG A 52 5.73 -0.06 0.12
N ILE A 53 5.22 -0.59 1.23
CA ILE A 53 4.91 0.23 2.42
C ILE A 53 6.19 0.82 3.01
N ASP A 54 7.24 0.00 3.18
CA ASP A 54 8.52 0.46 3.72
C ASP A 54 9.18 1.51 2.81
N LEU A 55 9.21 1.28 1.50
CA LEU A 55 9.78 2.23 0.53
C LEU A 55 9.04 3.56 0.45
N ASN A 56 7.76 3.61 0.83
CA ASN A 56 6.93 4.82 0.77
C ASN A 56 6.48 5.26 2.17
N ARG A 57 7.17 4.83 3.22
CA ARG A 57 6.71 5.00 4.60
C ARG A 57 6.45 6.47 4.96
N GLU A 58 7.40 7.35 4.65
CA GLU A 58 7.27 8.78 4.95
C GLU A 58 6.07 9.42 4.24
N GLU A 59 5.87 9.07 2.96
CA GLU A 59 4.73 9.54 2.17
C GLU A 59 3.41 8.99 2.71
N LEU A 60 3.33 7.69 3.00
CA LEU A 60 2.14 7.07 3.57
C LEU A 60 1.81 7.66 4.96
N GLU A 61 2.82 7.97 5.77
CA GLU A 61 2.63 8.65 7.05
C GLU A 61 2.16 10.11 6.87
N ALA A 62 2.64 10.83 5.85
CA ALA A 62 2.15 12.17 5.51
C ALA A 62 0.68 12.13 5.08
N LEU A 63 0.35 11.25 4.12
CA LEU A 63 -1.02 11.02 3.65
C LEU A 63 -1.93 10.59 4.80
N ARG A 64 -1.47 9.68 5.67
CA ARG A 64 -2.20 9.26 6.86
C ARG A 64 -2.45 10.40 7.82
N ARG A 65 -1.55 11.38 7.94
CA ARG A 65 -1.74 12.59 8.76
C ARG A 65 -2.62 13.64 8.08
N GLY A 66 -3.01 13.44 6.81
CA GLY A 66 -3.73 14.43 6.01
C GLY A 66 -2.82 15.57 5.56
N GLN A 67 -1.51 15.37 5.59
CA GLN A 67 -0.53 16.28 5.00
C GLN A 67 -0.35 15.87 3.54
N SER A 68 -0.53 16.80 2.61
CA SER A 68 -0.08 16.55 1.23
C SER A 68 1.42 16.26 1.26
N PRO A 69 1.93 15.24 0.56
CA PRO A 69 3.36 15.09 0.39
C PRO A 69 3.86 16.41 -0.18
N ALA A 70 4.87 17.00 0.46
CA ALA A 70 5.43 18.28 0.07
C ALA A 70 5.81 18.17 -1.42
N SER A 71 4.94 18.68 -2.28
CA SER A 71 5.27 18.92 -3.66
C SER A 71 6.32 20.02 -3.56
N GLY A 72 7.58 19.63 -3.74
CA GLY A 72 8.65 20.60 -3.94
C GLY A 72 8.26 21.41 -5.16
N ASP A 73 7.79 22.62 -4.92
CA ASP A 73 7.67 23.63 -5.95
C ASP A 73 9.11 24.06 -6.33
N PRO A 74 9.41 24.22 -7.63
CA PRO A 74 10.77 24.34 -8.18
C PRO A 74 11.57 25.56 -7.73
#